data_AF-L5LKK4-F1
#
_entry.id   AF-L5LKK4-F1
#
_cell.length_a   1.000
_cell.length_b   1.000
_cell.length_c   1.000
_cell.angle_alpha   90.00
_cell.angle_beta   90.00
_cell.angle_gamma   90.00
#
_symmetry.space_group_name_H-M   'P 1'
#
loop_
_entity.id
_entity.type
_entity.pdbx_description
1 polymer ?
#
loop_
_entity_poly.entity_id
_entity_poly.type
_entity_poly.pdbx_seq_one_letter_code
_entity_poly.pdbx_strand_id
1 'polypeptide(L)'
;MELLCGVLTCLAPGKPAGGRAQRGGEGQPKSAPSVSLFPPSAEELANNKATLVCLMSDFYPGSVTVAWKANGSPVTQGVETTKPSKQSNNKYAASSYLRVSSQDWKSASAYSCQVTHDGKTVEKTVAPSECS
;
A
#
# COMPACT_ATOMS: atom_id res chain seq x y z
N MET A 1 23.87 -31.19 -18.77
CA MET A 1 24.30 -32.57 -18.45
C MET A 1 24.38 -32.60 -16.93
N GLU A 2 23.26 -32.63 -16.19
CA GLU A 2 22.38 -33.80 -15.97
C GLU A 2 23.25 -35.05 -15.73
N LEU A 3 23.24 -35.80 -14.63
CA LEU A 3 22.25 -36.13 -13.60
C LEU A 3 23.05 -36.46 -12.28
N LEU A 4 22.53 -36.52 -11.05
CA LEU A 4 21.57 -37.53 -10.57
C LEU A 4 20.98 -37.18 -9.19
N CYS A 5 19.65 -37.35 -9.14
CA CYS A 5 18.83 -37.57 -7.97
C CYS A 5 19.20 -38.91 -7.31
N GLY A 6 19.34 -38.94 -5.98
CA GLY A 6 19.55 -40.17 -5.20
C GLY A 6 18.89 -40.05 -3.83
N VAL A 7 17.74 -40.71 -3.67
CA VAL A 7 16.96 -40.82 -2.42
C VAL A 7 17.42 -42.06 -1.66
N LEU A 8 17.88 -41.90 -0.41
CA LEU A 8 17.83 -42.83 0.75
C LEU A 8 18.84 -42.29 1.78
N THR A 9 18.48 -41.88 3.00
CA THR A 9 17.95 -42.74 4.08
C THR A 9 17.34 -41.88 5.19
N CYS A 10 16.14 -42.22 5.66
CA CYS A 10 15.71 -41.87 7.02
C CYS A 10 16.12 -43.01 7.96
N LEU A 11 16.74 -42.69 9.10
CA LEU A 11 16.50 -43.27 10.44
C LEU A 11 17.62 -42.83 11.41
N ALA A 12 17.26 -42.12 12.47
CA ALA A 12 17.88 -42.28 13.78
C ALA A 12 16.86 -41.88 14.87
N PRO A 13 16.56 -42.78 15.84
CA PRO A 13 15.83 -42.41 17.04
C PRO A 13 16.82 -41.86 18.08
N GLY A 14 16.58 -40.64 18.58
CA GLY A 14 17.41 -40.05 19.61
C GLY A 14 16.89 -38.70 20.10
N LYS A 15 16.06 -38.72 21.15
CA LYS A 15 15.86 -37.60 22.10
C LYS A 15 16.61 -38.04 23.38
N PRO A 16 17.15 -37.17 24.28
CA PRO A 16 16.83 -35.76 24.52
C PRO A 16 18.05 -34.84 24.79
N ALA A 17 17.90 -33.52 24.61
CA ALA A 17 18.57 -32.53 25.46
C ALA A 17 17.79 -31.21 25.40
N GLY A 18 17.43 -30.68 26.57
CA GLY A 18 16.66 -29.45 26.70
C GLY A 18 17.40 -28.25 26.13
N GLY A 19 17.01 -27.82 24.94
CA GLY A 19 17.26 -26.48 24.43
C GLY A 19 15.98 -25.68 24.57
N ARG A 20 16.03 -24.59 25.33
CA ARG A 20 14.96 -23.60 25.46
C ARG A 20 14.45 -23.25 24.05
N ALA A 21 13.22 -23.60 23.73
CA ALA A 21 12.53 -23.00 22.59
C ALA A 21 12.55 -21.50 22.86
N GLN A 22 13.39 -20.76 22.15
CA GLN A 22 13.30 -19.31 22.16
C GLN A 22 11.92 -19.02 21.59
N ARG A 23 11.01 -18.57 22.46
CA ARG A 23 9.77 -17.92 22.06
C ARG A 23 10.17 -16.96 20.96
N GLY A 24 9.65 -17.18 19.75
CA GLY A 24 9.81 -16.24 18.66
C GLY A 24 9.46 -14.86 19.21
N GLY A 25 10.41 -13.94 19.16
CA GLY A 25 10.22 -12.59 19.66
C GLY A 25 8.95 -12.05 19.07
N GLU A 26 8.05 -11.54 19.91
CA GLU A 26 6.82 -10.89 19.49
C GLU A 26 7.15 -9.93 18.35
N GLY A 27 6.71 -10.29 17.14
CA GLY A 27 6.81 -9.42 15.98
C GLY A 27 6.15 -8.10 16.33
N GLN A 28 6.74 -7.00 15.87
CA GLN A 28 6.23 -5.66 16.09
C GLN A 28 4.70 -5.62 15.92
N PRO A 29 3.95 -4.96 16.83
CA PRO A 29 2.50 -4.92 16.74
C PRO A 29 2.02 -4.42 15.38
N LYS A 30 0.96 -5.03 14.86
CA LYS A 30 0.31 -4.56 13.64
C LYS A 30 -0.15 -3.12 13.82
N SER A 31 0.06 -2.30 12.79
CA SER A 31 -0.31 -0.89 12.79
C SER A 31 -1.02 -0.59 11.48
N ALA A 32 -2.23 -0.04 11.55
CA ALA A 32 -2.98 0.41 10.38
C ALA A 32 -2.32 1.67 9.77
N PRO A 33 -2.45 1.88 8.45
CA PRO A 33 -1.91 3.06 7.80
C PRO A 33 -2.67 4.33 8.19
N SER A 34 -1.92 5.41 8.42
CA SER A 34 -2.46 6.76 8.28
C SER A 34 -2.54 7.08 6.79
N VAL A 35 -3.72 7.50 6.32
CA VAL A 35 -3.96 7.78 4.89
C VAL A 35 -4.41 9.22 4.72
N SER A 36 -3.71 9.94 3.84
CA SER A 36 -4.04 11.31 3.44
C SER A 36 -4.17 11.38 1.92
N LEU A 37 -5.25 11.99 1.44
CA LEU A 37 -5.51 12.17 0.02
C LEU A 37 -5.54 13.67 -0.29
N PHE A 38 -4.77 14.08 -1.28
CA PHE A 38 -4.66 15.47 -1.71
C PHE A 38 -5.21 15.63 -3.13
N PRO A 39 -6.02 16.67 -3.39
CA PRO A 39 -6.46 17.03 -4.73
C PRO A 39 -5.29 17.64 -5.53
N PRO A 40 -5.43 17.79 -6.86
CA PRO A 40 -4.50 18.56 -7.67
C PRO A 40 -4.39 20.01 -7.17
N SER A 41 -3.21 20.62 -7.28
CA SER A 41 -3.06 22.03 -6.91
C SER A 41 -3.68 22.96 -7.97
N ALA A 42 -4.07 24.17 -7.56
CA ALA A 42 -4.59 25.17 -8.49
C ALA A 42 -3.58 25.52 -9.59
N GLU A 43 -2.29 25.57 -9.26
CA GLU A 43 -1.20 25.80 -10.21
C GLU A 43 -1.07 24.67 -11.23
N GLU A 44 -1.24 23.41 -10.81
CA GLU A 44 -1.22 22.26 -11.73
C GLU A 44 -2.42 22.31 -12.68
N LEU A 45 -3.61 22.61 -12.16
CA LEU A 45 -4.84 22.73 -12.95
C LEU A 45 -4.77 23.87 -13.97
N ALA A 46 -4.12 24.98 -13.63
CA ALA A 46 -3.86 26.08 -14.56
C ALA A 46 -2.96 25.66 -15.74
N ASN A 47 -2.13 24.65 -15.54
CA ASN A 47 -1.26 24.05 -16.56
C ASN A 47 -1.91 22.86 -17.30
N ASN A 48 -3.24 22.71 -17.22
CA ASN A 48 -4.02 21.63 -17.84
C ASN A 48 -3.60 20.21 -17.41
N LYS A 49 -3.07 20.07 -16.20
CA LYS A 49 -2.70 18.78 -15.59
C LYS A 49 -3.49 18.58 -14.30
N ALA A 50 -3.60 17.34 -13.86
CA ALA A 50 -4.20 17.00 -12.58
C ALA A 50 -3.60 15.72 -12.02
N THR A 51 -2.95 15.82 -10.86
CA THR A 51 -2.39 14.68 -10.15
C THR A 51 -2.97 14.63 -8.74
N LEU A 52 -3.67 13.54 -8.43
CA LEU A 52 -4.07 13.23 -7.06
C LEU A 52 -2.94 12.50 -6.35
N VAL A 53 -2.75 12.79 -5.07
CA VAL A 53 -1.68 12.18 -4.25
C VAL A 53 -2.27 11.52 -3.02
N CYS A 54 -2.09 10.20 -2.90
CA CYS A 54 -2.47 9.41 -1.74
C CYS A 54 -1.21 8.99 -0.97
N LEU A 55 -1.02 9.56 0.22
CA LEU A 55 0.09 9.25 1.10
C LEU A 55 -0.35 8.25 2.18
N MET A 56 0.45 7.21 2.39
CA MET A 56 0.24 6.16 3.38
C MET A 56 1.46 6.10 4.29
N SER A 57 1.28 6.20 5.60
CA SER A 57 2.39 6.12 6.57
C SER A 57 2.04 5.24 7.75
N ASP A 58 3.06 4.90 8.53
CA ASP A 58 2.93 4.29 9.85
C ASP A 58 2.20 2.94 9.87
N PHE A 59 2.30 2.16 8.79
CA PHE A 59 1.72 0.82 8.71
C PHE A 59 2.74 -0.29 8.97
N TYR A 60 2.29 -1.39 9.56
CA TYR A 60 3.08 -2.59 9.78
C TYR A 60 2.17 -3.83 9.85
N PRO A 61 2.47 -4.95 9.17
CA PRO A 61 3.63 -5.22 8.31
C PRO A 61 3.62 -4.38 7.02
N GLY A 62 4.73 -4.38 6.27
CA GLY A 62 4.93 -3.48 5.12
C GLY A 62 4.18 -3.79 3.83
N SER A 63 3.12 -4.60 3.86
CA SER A 63 2.33 -4.94 2.66
C SER A 63 1.02 -4.15 2.63
N VAL A 64 0.80 -3.41 1.54
CA VAL A 64 -0.44 -2.67 1.27
C VAL A 64 -0.87 -2.88 -0.17
N THR A 65 -2.17 -2.80 -0.42
CA THR A 65 -2.75 -2.72 -1.78
C THR A 65 -3.50 -1.41 -1.90
N VAL A 66 -3.32 -0.72 -3.03
CA VAL A 66 -3.99 0.56 -3.31
C VAL A 66 -4.90 0.40 -4.51
N ALA A 67 -6.14 0.88 -4.39
CA ALA A 67 -7.09 0.99 -5.48
C ALA A 67 -7.62 2.43 -5.57
N TRP A 68 -7.91 2.89 -6.79
CA TRP A 68 -8.47 4.21 -7.03
C TRP A 68 -9.88 4.10 -7.59
N LYS A 69 -10.74 5.06 -7.24
CA LYS A 69 -12.07 5.21 -7.82
C LYS A 69 -12.29 6.62 -8.32
N ALA A 70 -13.00 6.75 -9.44
CA ALA A 70 -13.59 8.00 -9.92
C ALA A 70 -15.11 7.80 -9.95
N ASN A 71 -15.87 8.66 -9.28
CA ASN A 71 -17.34 8.57 -9.17
C ASN A 71 -17.81 7.18 -8.69
N GLY A 72 -17.04 6.55 -7.81
CA GLY A 72 -17.30 5.19 -7.31
C GLY A 72 -16.87 4.04 -8.24
N SER A 73 -16.45 4.32 -9.47
CA SER A 73 -15.97 3.30 -10.42
C SER A 73 -14.46 3.11 -10.35
N PRO A 74 -13.93 1.87 -10.42
CA PRO A 74 -12.49 1.61 -10.35
C PRO A 74 -11.70 2.30 -11.49
N VAL A 75 -10.52 2.84 -11.16
CA VAL A 75 -9.58 3.43 -12.13
C VAL A 75 -8.19 2.82 -11.94
N THR A 76 -7.58 2.40 -13.03
CA THR A 76 -6.22 1.83 -13.07
C THR A 76 -5.28 2.61 -13.98
N GLN A 77 -5.81 3.30 -15.01
CA GLN A 77 -5.01 4.11 -15.91
C GLN A 77 -4.44 5.33 -15.18
N GLY A 78 -3.15 5.64 -15.42
CA GLY A 78 -2.47 6.78 -14.80
C GLY A 78 -2.12 6.59 -13.32
N VAL A 79 -2.35 5.39 -12.77
CA VAL A 79 -1.97 5.05 -11.40
C VAL A 79 -0.50 4.64 -11.33
N GLU A 80 0.24 5.28 -10.45
CA GLU A 80 1.59 4.88 -10.04
C GLU A 80 1.64 4.71 -8.53
N THR A 81 2.19 3.60 -8.05
CA THR A 81 2.32 3.32 -6.62
C THR A 81 3.76 2.93 -6.29
N THR A 82 4.33 3.56 -5.28
CA THR A 82 5.69 3.24 -4.82
C THR A 82 5.71 1.93 -4.04
N LYS A 83 6.85 1.24 -4.05
CA LYS A 83 7.07 0.14 -3.11
C LYS A 83 7.15 0.69 -1.68
N PRO A 84 6.55 0.01 -0.68
CA PRO A 84 6.68 0.42 0.71
C PRO A 84 8.13 0.55 1.15
N SER A 85 8.47 1.68 1.78
CA SER A 85 9.79 1.96 2.35
C SER A 85 9.70 2.04 3.87
N LYS A 86 10.76 1.57 4.54
CA LYS A 86 10.80 1.55 6.00
C LYS A 86 11.13 2.96 6.54
N GLN A 87 10.34 3.43 7.49
CA GLN A 87 10.51 4.70 8.20
C GLN A 87 11.41 4.53 9.43
N SER A 88 11.88 5.65 10.00
CA SER A 88 12.72 5.68 11.22
C SER A 88 12.05 5.05 12.45
N ASN A 89 10.72 5.06 12.51
CA ASN A 89 9.93 4.44 13.58
C ASN A 89 9.70 2.92 13.38
N ASN A 90 10.44 2.27 12.49
CA ASN A 90 10.31 0.86 12.10
C ASN A 90 8.96 0.45 11.48
N LYS A 91 8.14 1.41 11.07
CA LYS A 91 6.93 1.17 10.26
C LYS A 91 7.23 1.44 8.79
N TYR A 92 6.21 1.34 7.94
CA TYR A 92 6.34 1.54 6.50
C TYR A 92 5.52 2.73 6.03
N ALA A 93 6.00 3.36 4.96
CA ALA A 93 5.28 4.35 4.19
C ALA A 93 5.26 3.96 2.71
N ALA A 94 4.26 4.44 1.98
CA ALA A 94 4.14 4.34 0.53
C ALA A 94 3.37 5.56 0.02
N SER A 95 3.44 5.79 -1.29
CA SER A 95 2.68 6.83 -1.97
C SER A 95 2.03 6.25 -3.21
N SER A 96 0.82 6.71 -3.53
CA SER A 96 0.20 6.46 -4.82
C SER A 96 -0.24 7.76 -5.47
N TYR A 97 -0.05 7.83 -6.77
CA TYR A 97 -0.37 8.97 -7.61
C TYR A 97 -1.38 8.54 -8.66
N LEU A 98 -2.39 9.36 -8.91
CA LEU A 98 -3.33 9.16 -10.01
C LEU A 98 -3.28 10.41 -10.90
N ARG A 99 -2.80 10.23 -12.13
CA ARG A 99 -2.78 11.29 -13.15
C ARG A 99 -4.03 11.21 -14.01
N VAL A 100 -4.74 12.32 -14.11
CA VAL A 100 -5.93 12.50 -14.95
C VAL A 100 -5.84 13.82 -15.73
N SER A 101 -6.76 14.07 -16.66
CA SER A 101 -6.87 15.38 -17.27
C SER A 101 -7.51 16.39 -16.30
N SER A 102 -7.21 17.68 -16.46
CA SER A 102 -7.87 18.73 -15.67
C SER A 102 -9.40 18.75 -15.87
N GLN A 103 -9.86 18.33 -17.05
CA GLN A 103 -11.28 18.21 -17.39
C GLN A 103 -11.94 17.03 -16.66
N ASP A 104 -11.28 15.86 -16.60
CA ASP A 104 -11.78 14.69 -15.87
C ASP A 104 -11.80 14.93 -14.36
N TRP A 105 -10.83 15.69 -13.84
CA TRP A 105 -10.87 16.13 -12.45
C TRP A 105 -12.11 17.00 -12.19
N LYS A 106 -12.29 18.08 -12.95
CA LYS A 106 -13.37 19.06 -12.74
C LYS A 106 -14.78 18.51 -12.97
N SER A 107 -14.93 17.49 -13.82
CA SER A 107 -16.22 16.89 -14.16
C SER A 107 -16.62 15.72 -13.26
N ALA A 108 -15.67 15.16 -12.50
CA ALA A 108 -15.97 14.12 -11.53
C ALA A 108 -16.71 14.69 -10.31
N SER A 109 -17.59 13.88 -9.72
CA SER A 109 -18.17 14.17 -8.41
C SER A 109 -17.15 13.98 -7.30
N ALA A 110 -16.34 12.91 -7.38
CA ALA A 110 -15.31 12.62 -6.40
C ALA A 110 -14.28 11.60 -6.90
N TYR A 111 -13.08 11.67 -6.32
CA TYR A 111 -12.07 10.63 -6.43
C TYR A 111 -11.75 10.04 -5.06
N SER A 112 -11.52 8.73 -5.02
CA SER A 112 -11.19 8.03 -3.78
C SER A 112 -9.93 7.19 -3.92
N CYS A 113 -9.10 7.20 -2.87
CA CYS A 113 -7.99 6.27 -2.67
C CYS A 113 -8.38 5.25 -1.58
N GLN A 114 -8.37 3.97 -1.96
CA GLN A 114 -8.65 2.84 -1.08
C GLN A 114 -7.35 2.12 -0.75
N VAL A 115 -6.98 2.09 0.53
CA VAL A 115 -5.75 1.46 1.01
C VAL A 115 -6.13 0.24 1.84
N THR A 116 -5.80 -0.95 1.34
CA THR A 116 -6.00 -2.22 2.04
C THR A 116 -4.71 -2.64 2.73
N HIS A 117 -4.77 -2.84 4.04
CA HIS A 117 -3.68 -3.30 4.89
C HIS A 117 -4.19 -4.39 5.83
N ASP A 118 -3.57 -5.57 5.81
CA ASP A 118 -3.94 -6.71 6.67
C ASP A 118 -5.45 -7.04 6.65
N GLY A 119 -6.06 -7.00 5.46
CA GLY A 119 -7.49 -7.28 5.25
C GLY A 119 -8.44 -6.15 5.65
N LYS A 120 -7.94 -5.01 6.16
CA LYS A 120 -8.74 -3.82 6.48
C LYS A 120 -8.52 -2.74 5.45
N THR A 121 -9.60 -2.04 5.07
CA THR A 121 -9.55 -0.97 4.07
C THR A 121 -9.81 0.37 4.71
N VAL A 122 -8.96 1.35 4.42
CA VAL A 122 -9.16 2.77 4.71
C VAL A 122 -9.40 3.49 3.40
N GLU A 123 -10.48 4.25 3.31
CA GLU A 123 -10.82 5.05 2.13
C GLU A 123 -10.74 6.54 2.46
N LYS A 124 -10.12 7.31 1.58
CA LYS A 124 -10.16 8.77 1.59
C LYS A 124 -10.72 9.25 0.26
N THR A 125 -11.50 10.31 0.31
CA THR A 125 -12.21 10.88 -0.84
C THR A 125 -11.99 12.38 -0.88
N VAL A 126 -11.83 12.92 -2.09
CA VAL A 126 -11.77 14.37 -2.35
C VAL A 126 -12.69 14.69 -3.52
N ALA A 127 -13.29 15.88 -3.49
CA ALA A 127 -14.17 16.37 -4.54
C ALA A 127 -13.65 17.71 -5.10
N PRO A 128 -13.84 18.00 -6.39
CA PRO A 128 -13.43 19.27 -7.00
C PRO A 128 -14.07 20.51 -6.36
N SER A 129 -15.28 20.36 -5.80
CA SER A 129 -16.08 21.44 -5.22
C SER A 129 -15.76 21.75 -3.76
N GLU A 130 -14.94 20.94 -3.08
CA GLU A 130 -14.67 21.11 -1.64
C GLU A 130 -13.44 22.00 -1.36
N CYS A 131 -12.81 22.56 -2.39
CA CYS A 131 -11.75 23.56 -2.26
C CYS A 131 -12.29 24.96 -2.62
N SER A 132 -12.93 25.63 -1.66
CA SER A 132 -13.24 27.07 -1.70
C SER A 132 -12.43 27.82 -0.66
#